data_AF-A0A3M2AMN4-F1
#
_entry.id   AF-A0A3M2AMN4-F1
#
_cell.length_a   1.000
_cell.length_b   1.000
_cell.length_c   1.000
_cell.angle_alpha   90.00
_cell.angle_beta   90.00
_cell.angle_gamma   90.00
#
_symmetry.space_group_name_H-M   'P 1'
#
loop_
_entity.id
_entity.type
_entity.pdbx_description
1 polymer ?
#
loop_
_entity_poly.entity_id
_entity_poly.type
_entity_poly.pdbx_seq_one_letter_code
_entity_poly.pdbx_strand_id
1 'polypeptide(L)'
;MKRRKEEHFCSFCGRSSNEVLVLIAGPSDNLFICDRCVEACGQVIAQHKRQYTEHHIKRLPTPEEIKLMLDQYVIGQERAKKILSVAVYNHYKRIRAKELGIGTEDVEVEKSNILLIGPTGSGKTLLAKTLAKILDVPFAIADATSLTEAGYVGEDVEN
;
A
#
# COMPACT_ATOMS: atom_id res chain seq x y z
N MET A 1 61.16 -6.32 -9.33
CA MET A 1 59.88 -6.10 -8.61
C MET A 1 59.24 -4.80 -9.06
N LYS A 2 58.18 -4.86 -9.87
CA LYS A 2 57.17 -3.79 -10.01
C LYS A 2 55.82 -4.50 -10.11
N ARG A 3 55.09 -4.59 -8.99
CA ARG A 3 53.69 -5.02 -9.01
C ARG A 3 52.91 -3.98 -9.82
N ARG A 4 52.40 -4.37 -10.99
CA ARG A 4 51.49 -3.54 -11.80
C ARG A 4 50.26 -3.29 -10.91
N LYS A 5 49.97 -2.04 -10.55
CA LYS A 5 48.70 -1.71 -9.91
C LYS A 5 47.61 -2.00 -10.95
N GLU A 6 46.84 -3.05 -10.73
CA GLU A 6 45.64 -3.31 -11.51
C GLU A 6 44.65 -2.21 -11.14
N GLU A 7 44.48 -1.25 -12.06
CA GLU A 7 43.46 -0.22 -11.90
C GLU A 7 42.11 -0.86 -12.23
N HIS A 8 41.23 -0.91 -11.24
CA HIS A 8 39.86 -1.39 -11.42
C HIS A 8 38.97 -0.24 -11.87
N PHE A 9 38.10 -0.53 -12.84
CA PHE A 9 37.18 0.42 -13.44
C PHE A 9 35.74 -0.06 -13.26
N CYS A 10 34.82 0.87 -13.04
CA CYS A 10 33.39 0.56 -12.99
C CYS A 10 32.92 0.08 -14.37
N SER A 11 32.36 -1.13 -14.43
CA SER A 11 31.86 -1.75 -15.66
C SER A 11 30.63 -1.02 -16.25
N PHE A 12 30.00 -0.11 -15.49
CA PHE A 12 28.82 0.64 -15.92
C PHE A 12 29.14 2.02 -16.48
N CYS A 13 30.08 2.75 -15.87
CA CYS A 13 30.41 4.13 -16.28
C CYS A 13 31.88 4.37 -16.67
N GLY A 14 32.75 3.35 -16.56
CA GLY A 14 34.15 3.43 -16.94
C GLY A 14 35.07 4.20 -15.98
N ARG A 15 34.54 4.74 -14.86
CA ARG A 15 35.33 5.49 -13.88
C ARG A 15 36.29 4.61 -13.10
N SER A 16 37.45 5.15 -12.76
CA SER A 16 38.48 4.46 -11.96
C SER A 16 38.16 4.49 -10.47
N SER A 17 38.81 3.63 -9.68
CA SER A 17 38.71 3.61 -8.21
C SER A 17 39.07 4.94 -7.53
N ASN A 18 39.76 5.87 -8.20
CA ASN A 18 40.13 7.17 -7.63
C ASN A 18 39.05 8.26 -7.85
N GLU A 19 38.11 8.02 -8.76
CA GLU A 19 37.07 9.01 -9.15
C GLU A 19 35.74 8.80 -8.41
N VAL A 20 35.65 7.74 -7.61
CA VAL A 20 34.43 7.28 -6.94
C VAL A 20 34.72 7.00 -5.47
N LEU A 21 33.70 7.12 -4.62
CA LEU A 21 33.87 6.94 -3.18
C LEU A 21 34.04 5.46 -2.83
N VAL A 22 33.26 4.60 -3.49
CA VAL A 22 33.29 3.15 -3.28
C VAL A 22 33.22 2.46 -4.64
N LEU A 23 34.09 1.47 -4.84
CA LEU A 23 34.04 0.56 -5.97
C LEU A 23 33.80 -0.86 -5.43
N ILE A 24 32.66 -1.44 -5.80
CA ILE A 24 32.16 -2.73 -5.30
C ILE A 24 32.50 -3.81 -6.33
N ALA A 25 33.18 -4.87 -5.90
CA ALA A 25 33.48 -6.03 -6.73
C ALA A 25 32.26 -6.97 -6.83
N GLY A 26 31.99 -7.45 -8.05
CA GLY A 26 30.96 -8.44 -8.34
C GLY A 26 31.46 -9.89 -8.22
N PRO A 27 30.60 -10.88 -8.55
CA PRO A 27 30.94 -12.30 -8.43
C PRO A 27 31.99 -12.80 -9.44
N SER A 28 32.33 -12.00 -10.44
CA SER A 28 33.32 -12.31 -11.46
C SER A 28 34.50 -11.35 -11.34
N ASP A 29 35.71 -11.86 -11.58
CA ASP A 29 36.99 -11.16 -11.33
C ASP A 29 37.16 -9.81 -12.07
N ASN A 30 36.28 -9.47 -13.02
CA ASN A 30 36.35 -8.24 -13.81
C ASN A 30 35.03 -7.43 -13.83
N LEU A 31 34.15 -7.65 -12.85
CA LEU A 31 32.89 -6.92 -12.72
C LEU A 31 32.97 -5.97 -11.51
N PHE A 32 32.85 -4.67 -11.75
CA PHE A 32 32.84 -3.67 -10.68
C PHE A 32 31.72 -2.65 -10.89
N ILE A 33 31.10 -2.20 -9.80
CA ILE A 33 30.10 -1.13 -9.82
C ILE A 33 30.43 -0.07 -8.77
N CYS A 34 30.33 1.21 -9.13
CA CYS A 34 30.60 2.32 -8.20
C CYS A 34 29.33 2.81 -7.49
N ASP A 35 29.51 3.53 -6.37
CA ASP A 35 28.44 4.14 -5.56
C ASP A 35 27.43 4.92 -6.42
N ARG A 36 27.90 5.77 -7.33
CA ARG A 36 27.03 6.58 -8.20
C ARG A 36 26.20 5.73 -9.17
N CYS A 37 26.76 4.65 -9.69
CA CYS A 37 26.00 3.75 -10.56
C CYS A 37 24.94 2.97 -9.76
N VAL A 38 25.25 2.58 -8.52
CA VAL A 38 24.26 1.97 -7.61
C VAL A 38 23.11 2.94 -7.33
N GLU A 39 23.41 4.21 -7.05
CA GLU A 39 22.38 5.24 -6.83
C GLU A 39 21.52 5.48 -8.07
N ALA A 40 22.14 5.65 -9.24
CA ALA A 40 21.41 5.84 -10.50
C ALA A 40 20.53 4.64 -10.85
N CYS A 41 21.06 3.41 -10.74
CA CYS A 41 20.28 2.19 -10.90
C CYS A 41 19.15 2.11 -9.86
N GLY A 42 19.42 2.52 -8.61
CA GLY A 42 18.42 2.60 -7.55
C GLY A 42 17.26 3.52 -7.89
N GLN A 43 17.53 4.69 -8.48
CA GLN A 43 16.50 5.63 -8.94
C GLN A 43 15.64 5.03 -10.07
N VAL A 44 16.28 4.41 -11.08
CA VAL A 44 15.58 3.75 -12.19
C VAL A 44 14.72 2.59 -11.69
N ILE A 45 15.25 1.75 -10.78
CA ILE A 45 14.50 0.65 -10.15
C ILE A 45 13.35 1.19 -9.31
N ALA A 46 13.55 2.29 -8.55
CA ALA A 46 12.49 2.90 -7.77
C ALA A 46 11.36 3.47 -8.65
N GLN A 47 11.68 4.01 -9.82
CA GLN A 47 10.69 4.44 -10.81
C GLN A 47 9.93 3.25 -11.41
N HIS A 48 10.63 2.19 -11.78
CA HIS A 48 9.99 0.95 -12.26
C HIS A 48 9.15 0.26 -11.19
N LYS A 49 9.60 0.24 -9.92
CA LYS A 49 8.80 -0.26 -8.80
C LYS A 49 7.54 0.58 -8.62
N ARG A 50 7.62 1.91 -8.72
CA ARG A 50 6.42 2.78 -8.68
C ARG A 50 5.46 2.44 -9.80
N GLN A 51 5.93 2.31 -11.03
CA GLN A 51 5.08 1.91 -12.17
C GLN A 51 4.51 0.50 -12.03
N TYR A 52 5.29 -0.45 -11.50
CA TYR A 52 4.84 -1.82 -11.25
C TYR A 52 3.77 -1.85 -10.15
N THR A 53 3.97 -1.09 -9.07
CA THR A 53 2.96 -0.90 -8.02
C THR A 53 1.72 -0.18 -8.55
N GLU A 54 1.86 0.84 -9.40
CA GLU A 54 0.72 1.50 -10.06
C GLU A 54 -0.06 0.56 -10.98
N HIS A 55 0.62 -0.34 -11.70
CA HIS A 55 -0.02 -1.36 -12.53
C HIS A 55 -0.62 -2.52 -11.72
N HIS A 56 -0.07 -2.86 -10.54
CA HIS A 56 -0.59 -3.91 -9.65
C HIS A 56 -1.57 -3.41 -8.59
N ILE A 57 -1.65 -2.11 -8.36
CA ILE A 57 -2.81 -1.48 -7.75
C ILE A 57 -3.94 -1.63 -8.78
N LYS A 58 -4.64 -2.77 -8.67
CA LYS A 58 -5.94 -3.01 -9.31
C LYS A 58 -6.69 -1.67 -9.35
N ARG A 59 -7.09 -1.27 -10.55
CA ARG A 59 -8.04 -0.17 -10.76
C ARG A 59 -9.05 -0.22 -9.61
N LEU A 60 -9.14 0.87 -8.84
CA LEU A 60 -10.06 0.90 -7.70
C LEU A 60 -11.45 0.64 -8.28
N PRO A 61 -12.13 -0.46 -7.89
CA PRO A 61 -13.43 -0.77 -8.46
C PRO A 61 -14.40 0.37 -8.16
N THR A 62 -15.23 0.72 -9.13
CA THR A 62 -16.23 1.77 -8.96
C THR A 62 -17.24 1.37 -7.87
N PRO A 63 -17.96 2.33 -7.26
CA PRO A 63 -18.99 1.99 -6.29
C PRO A 63 -20.05 1.01 -6.83
N GLU A 64 -20.34 1.06 -8.13
CA GLU A 64 -21.26 0.11 -8.77
C GLU A 64 -20.66 -1.29 -8.86
N GLU A 65 -19.39 -1.41 -9.25
CA GLU A 65 -18.67 -2.68 -9.28
C GLU A 65 -18.56 -3.30 -7.87
N ILE A 66 -18.24 -2.50 -6.85
CA ILE A 66 -18.21 -2.97 -5.45
C ILE A 66 -19.57 -3.48 -5.01
N LYS A 67 -20.64 -2.74 -5.33
CA LYS A 67 -22.01 -3.13 -5.00
C LYS A 67 -22.39 -4.45 -5.68
N LEU A 68 -22.06 -4.61 -6.97
CA LEU A 68 -22.30 -5.83 -7.73
C LEU A 68 -21.55 -7.03 -7.15
N MET A 69 -20.31 -6.83 -6.72
CA MET A 69 -19.56 -7.89 -6.04
C MET A 69 -20.18 -8.25 -4.69
N LEU A 70 -20.68 -7.27 -3.91
CA LEU A 70 -21.42 -7.54 -2.67
C LEU A 70 -22.74 -8.28 -2.92
N ASP A 71 -23.42 -8.01 -4.04
CA ASP A 71 -24.68 -8.70 -4.41
C ASP A 71 -24.52 -10.21 -4.54
N GLN A 72 -23.33 -10.69 -4.91
CA GLN A 72 -23.04 -12.12 -5.05
C GLN A 72 -23.07 -12.88 -3.70
N TYR A 73 -22.92 -12.16 -2.59
CA TYR A 73 -22.81 -12.76 -1.24
C TYR A 73 -23.90 -12.30 -0.28
N VAL A 74 -24.43 -11.07 -0.44
CA VAL A 74 -25.43 -10.48 0.45
C VAL A 74 -26.69 -10.11 -0.32
N ILE A 75 -27.74 -10.90 -0.09
CA ILE A 75 -29.06 -10.72 -0.69
C ILE A 75 -29.81 -9.57 0.01
N GLY A 76 -30.39 -8.67 -0.79
CA GLY A 76 -31.06 -7.47 -0.27
C GLY A 76 -30.09 -6.47 0.36
N GLN A 77 -30.53 -5.67 1.34
CA GLN A 77 -29.70 -4.64 2.00
C GLN A 77 -29.14 -3.58 1.02
N GLU A 78 -29.89 -3.24 -0.03
CA GLU A 78 -29.46 -2.35 -1.13
C GLU A 78 -28.89 -1.02 -0.65
N ARG A 79 -29.56 -0.39 0.34
CA ARG A 79 -29.11 0.88 0.92
C ARG A 79 -27.74 0.74 1.59
N ALA A 80 -27.52 -0.32 2.36
CA ALA A 80 -26.25 -0.55 3.05
C ALA A 80 -25.12 -0.82 2.05
N LYS A 81 -25.37 -1.67 1.04
CA LYS A 81 -24.39 -1.96 -0.02
C LYS A 81 -23.97 -0.71 -0.78
N LYS A 82 -24.92 0.16 -1.15
CA LYS A 82 -24.61 1.44 -1.82
C LYS A 82 -23.75 2.35 -0.95
N ILE A 83 -24.11 2.53 0.33
CA ILE A 83 -23.36 3.38 1.26
C ILE A 83 -21.94 2.85 1.46
N LEU A 84 -21.79 1.55 1.71
CA LEU A 84 -20.49 0.90 1.88
C LEU A 84 -19.61 1.07 0.65
N SER A 85 -20.18 0.86 -0.53
CA SER A 85 -19.44 0.96 -1.80
C SER A 85 -18.90 2.37 -2.05
N VAL A 86 -19.73 3.40 -1.80
CA VAL A 86 -19.30 4.81 -1.94
C VAL A 86 -18.26 5.18 -0.89
N ALA A 87 -18.50 4.82 0.37
CA ALA A 87 -17.62 5.17 1.47
C ALA A 87 -16.22 4.58 1.29
N VAL A 88 -16.13 3.32 0.87
CA VAL A 88 -14.83 2.66 0.66
C VAL A 88 -14.13 3.19 -0.59
N TYR A 89 -14.86 3.43 -1.68
CA TYR A 89 -14.29 4.08 -2.86
C TYR A 89 -13.66 5.43 -2.51
N ASN A 90 -14.38 6.26 -1.74
CA ASN A 90 -13.87 7.55 -1.28
C ASN A 90 -12.69 7.40 -0.31
N HIS A 91 -12.70 6.39 0.56
CA HIS A 91 -11.59 6.08 1.47
C HIS A 91 -10.28 5.84 0.71
N TYR A 92 -10.29 4.98 -0.32
CA TYR A 92 -9.11 4.72 -1.14
C TYR A 92 -8.72 5.90 -2.03
N LYS A 93 -9.69 6.62 -2.59
CA LYS A 93 -9.41 7.83 -3.36
C LYS A 93 -8.64 8.85 -2.52
N ARG A 94 -9.05 9.03 -1.27
CA ARG A 94 -8.36 9.90 -0.30
C ARG A 94 -6.95 9.41 0.04
N ILE A 95 -6.75 8.11 0.28
CA ILE A 95 -5.41 7.56 0.55
C ILE A 95 -4.48 7.81 -0.64
N ARG A 96 -4.93 7.48 -1.86
CA ARG A 96 -4.12 7.69 -3.08
C ARG A 96 -3.79 9.16 -3.34
N ALA A 97 -4.74 10.07 -3.08
CA ALA A 97 -4.49 11.51 -3.21
C ALA A 97 -3.37 11.98 -2.27
N LYS A 98 -3.36 11.47 -1.02
CA LYS A 98 -2.29 11.75 -0.06
C LYS A 98 -0.95 11.15 -0.49
N GLU A 99 -0.93 9.93 -0.99
CA GLU A 99 0.30 9.25 -1.46
C GLU A 99 0.94 9.94 -2.66
N LEU A 100 0.13 10.42 -3.61
CA LEU A 100 0.61 11.07 -4.83
C LEU A 100 1.06 12.52 -4.60
N GLY A 101 0.92 13.05 -3.39
CA GLY A 101 1.26 14.45 -3.09
C GLY A 101 0.45 15.45 -3.93
N ILE A 102 -0.66 15.02 -4.52
CA ILE A 102 -1.59 15.91 -5.21
C ILE A 102 -2.29 16.68 -4.09
N GLY A 103 -1.69 17.82 -3.74
CA GLY A 103 -2.24 18.77 -2.79
C GLY A 103 -3.64 19.12 -3.26
N THR A 104 -4.64 18.56 -2.61
CA THR A 104 -5.95 19.17 -2.55
C THR A 104 -5.82 20.35 -1.59
N GLU A 105 -5.02 21.36 -1.96
CA GLU A 105 -4.74 22.53 -1.12
C GLU A 105 -6.02 23.26 -0.70
N ASP A 106 -7.13 23.03 -1.42
CA ASP A 106 -8.45 23.58 -1.13
C ASP A 106 -9.53 22.56 -0.71
N VAL A 107 -9.25 21.23 -0.70
CA VAL A 107 -10.31 20.21 -0.45
C VAL A 107 -9.83 19.09 0.46
N GLU A 108 -10.07 19.21 1.77
CA GLU A 108 -9.89 18.10 2.70
C GLU A 108 -11.03 17.08 2.56
N VAL A 109 -10.70 15.84 2.19
CA VAL A 109 -11.66 14.73 2.19
C VAL A 109 -11.70 14.10 3.58
N GLU A 110 -12.79 14.32 4.31
CA GLU A 110 -12.98 13.77 5.66
C GLU A 110 -13.10 12.23 5.69
N LYS A 111 -12.89 11.64 6.87
CA LYS A 111 -13.08 10.19 7.09
C LYS A 111 -14.56 9.88 7.26
N SER A 112 -15.15 9.19 6.29
CA SER A 112 -16.51 8.65 6.42
C SER A 112 -16.50 7.34 7.19
N ASN A 113 -16.67 7.40 8.51
CA ASN A 113 -16.99 6.21 9.31
C ASN A 113 -18.47 5.83 9.08
N ILE A 114 -18.80 4.56 9.27
CA ILE A 114 -20.14 4.01 9.00
C ILE A 114 -20.67 3.35 10.26
N LEU A 115 -21.91 3.67 10.63
CA LEU A 115 -22.69 2.96 11.63
C LEU A 115 -23.73 2.07 10.93
N LEU A 116 -23.66 0.76 11.14
CA LEU A 116 -24.61 -0.21 10.57
C LEU A 116 -25.67 -0.60 11.62
N ILE A 117 -26.92 -0.19 11.38
CA ILE A 117 -28.05 -0.50 12.25
C ILE A 117 -28.96 -1.53 11.56
N GLY A 118 -29.33 -2.58 12.27
CA GLY A 118 -30.24 -3.60 11.77
C GLY A 118 -30.42 -4.77 12.74
N PRO A 119 -31.45 -5.62 12.56
CA PRO A 119 -31.75 -6.73 13.46
C PRO A 119 -30.63 -7.78 13.49
N THR A 120 -30.66 -8.66 14.48
CA THR A 120 -29.77 -9.82 14.53
C THR A 120 -29.94 -10.68 13.28
N GLY A 121 -28.84 -11.29 12.80
CA GLY A 121 -28.88 -12.14 11.59
C GLY A 121 -29.04 -11.41 10.24
N SER A 122 -29.15 -10.09 10.19
CA SER A 122 -29.38 -9.34 8.94
C SER A 122 -28.16 -9.21 8.01
N GLY A 123 -27.04 -9.87 8.32
CA GLY A 123 -25.84 -9.84 7.48
C GLY A 123 -24.86 -8.68 7.70
N LYS A 124 -24.97 -7.91 8.81
CA LYS A 124 -24.04 -6.79 9.11
C LYS A 124 -22.57 -7.21 9.09
N THR A 125 -22.22 -8.26 9.83
CA THR A 125 -20.85 -8.79 9.89
C THR A 125 -20.42 -9.43 8.56
N LEU A 126 -21.36 -10.03 7.82
CA LEU A 126 -21.08 -10.62 6.52
C LEU A 126 -20.73 -9.55 5.48
N LEU A 127 -21.44 -8.42 5.47
CA LEU A 127 -21.14 -7.28 4.61
C LEU A 127 -19.70 -6.80 4.80
N ALA A 128 -19.28 -6.57 6.05
CA ALA A 128 -17.94 -6.09 6.36
C ALA A 128 -16.84 -7.11 5.97
N LYS A 129 -17.02 -8.39 6.31
CA LYS A 129 -16.08 -9.47 5.92
C LYS A 129 -15.96 -9.64 4.40
N THR A 130 -17.09 -9.57 3.70
CA THR A 130 -17.11 -9.75 2.24
C THR A 130 -16.43 -8.56 1.55
N LEU A 131 -16.71 -7.34 2.01
CA LEU A 131 -16.08 -6.14 1.49
C LEU A 131 -14.55 -6.17 1.61
N ALA A 132 -14.04 -6.60 2.77
CA ALA A 132 -12.61 -6.77 2.98
C ALA A 132 -11.98 -7.81 2.04
N LYS A 133 -12.66 -8.94 1.81
CA LYS A 133 -12.22 -9.99 0.86
C LYS A 133 -12.20 -9.49 -0.59
N ILE A 134 -13.24 -8.77 -1.01
CA ILE A 134 -13.34 -8.21 -2.37
C ILE A 134 -12.19 -7.24 -2.64
N LEU A 135 -11.84 -6.43 -1.65
CA LEU A 135 -10.82 -5.38 -1.77
C LEU A 135 -9.42 -5.85 -1.41
N ASP A 136 -9.27 -7.09 -0.96
CA ASP A 136 -7.99 -7.73 -0.62
C ASP A 136 -7.17 -6.92 0.39
N VAL A 137 -7.82 -6.53 1.49
CA VAL A 137 -7.23 -5.63 2.50
C VAL A 137 -7.29 -6.19 3.91
N PRO A 138 -6.36 -5.79 4.80
CA PRO A 138 -6.40 -6.17 6.20
C PRO A 138 -7.74 -5.81 6.84
N PHE A 139 -8.28 -6.72 7.65
CA PHE A 139 -9.59 -6.55 8.29
C PHE A 139 -9.54 -7.01 9.74
N ALA A 140 -9.87 -6.09 10.64
CA ALA A 140 -9.98 -6.35 12.08
C ALA A 140 -11.45 -6.42 12.48
N ILE A 141 -11.75 -7.27 13.45
CA ILE A 141 -13.06 -7.39 14.08
C ILE A 141 -12.84 -7.30 15.59
N ALA A 142 -13.53 -6.38 16.23
CA ALA A 142 -13.53 -6.23 17.68
C ALA A 142 -14.98 -6.21 18.18
N ASP A 143 -15.20 -6.74 19.38
CA ASP A 143 -16.46 -6.62 20.10
C ASP A 143 -16.34 -5.48 21.12
N ALA A 144 -17.19 -4.47 21.01
CA ALA A 144 -17.14 -3.33 21.92
C ALA A 144 -17.55 -3.70 23.36
N THR A 145 -18.21 -4.85 23.58
CA THR A 145 -18.61 -5.29 24.91
C THR A 145 -17.45 -5.81 25.77
N SER A 146 -16.31 -6.19 25.16
CA SER A 146 -15.09 -6.58 25.89
C SER A 146 -14.20 -5.40 26.26
N LEU A 147 -14.44 -4.22 25.65
CA LEU A 147 -13.64 -3.02 25.84
C LEU A 147 -14.05 -2.28 27.11
N THR A 148 -13.06 -1.92 27.93
CA THR A 148 -13.26 -1.13 29.15
C THR A 148 -12.42 0.14 29.13
N GLU A 149 -12.76 1.11 29.97
CA GLU A 149 -11.92 2.29 30.17
C GLU A 149 -10.51 1.90 30.62
N ALA A 150 -9.51 2.68 30.20
CA ALA A 150 -8.12 2.46 30.58
C ALA A 150 -7.97 2.42 32.12
N GLY A 151 -7.31 1.38 32.62
CA GLY A 151 -7.14 1.16 34.05
C GLY A 151 -8.23 0.33 34.74
N TYR A 152 -9.24 -0.15 34.00
CA TYR A 152 -10.19 -1.16 34.45
C TYR A 152 -9.86 -2.55 33.89
N VAL A 153 -10.39 -3.60 34.52
CA VAL A 153 -10.17 -4.99 34.08
C VAL A 153 -11.02 -5.27 32.83
N GLY A 154 -10.35 -5.34 31.67
CA GLY A 154 -10.94 -5.62 30.36
C GLY A 154 -9.91 -5.49 29.23
N GLU A 155 -10.34 -5.57 27.97
CA GLU A 155 -9.46 -5.37 26.81
C GLU A 155 -9.28 -3.88 26.51
N ASP A 156 -8.05 -3.46 26.22
CA ASP A 156 -7.72 -2.09 25.77
C ASP A 156 -7.85 -1.99 24.24
N VAL A 157 -8.13 -0.79 23.74
CA VAL A 157 -8.34 -0.48 22.31
C VAL A 157 -7.04 -0.59 21.50
N GLU A 158 -5.88 -0.48 22.14
CA GLU A 158 -4.56 -0.44 21.48
C GLU A 158 -3.90 -1.81 21.22
N ASN A 159 -4.47 -2.90 21.75
CA ASN A 159 -3.91 -4.27 21.64
C ASN A 159 -4.41 -5.07 20.41
#